data_AF-A0A2P1PWL1-F1
#
_entry.id   AF-A0A2P1PWL1-F1
#
_cell.length_a   1.000
_cell.length_b   1.000
_cell.length_c   1.000
_cell.angle_alpha   90.00
_cell.angle_beta   90.00
_cell.angle_gamma   90.00
#
_symmetry.space_group_name_H-M   'P 1'
#
loop_
_entity.id
_entity.type
_entity.pdbx_description
1 polymer ?
#
loop_
_entity_poly.entity_id
_entity_poly.type
_entity_poly.pdbx_seq_one_letter_code
_entity_poly.pdbx_strand_id
1 'polypeptide(L)'
;MGLIQAVAGSVGGVLADQWKDFYTVPNGLPATAAVFAAVPQGTNAGRGSNTKGSSNIISNGSKIVVPEGYGLLLLQDGAITGFVAEPGGYEWRSDDLNSKSIFAGDGLVDSLIKQSWERFKFGGQPGSQQAAFFVSLKELPDNRFGTQSEIYWDDGFLNTQVGAVTRGSYTMKIVDPILFVKNFVPAAYLQPGKVFDFTDLDNAAASQLFNEVVSSLAPAFSLYTNDPSKNNRITKLQQDSIGFAKSLSAAVENAYQWKTDRGLAIVKTAIVSIEYDANTKELLKTVQRADALSGARGNSNLQASVAAGIQAAGENSGAAGLVGIGMASGMMGGVAGIQQPVTPAAEDPIAKLKKAKEMLDLGLITQADYDTLKAKALGL
;
A
#
# COMPACT_ATOMS: atom_id res chain seq x y z
N MET A 1 -28.17 15.69 -23.80
CA MET A 1 -26.72 16.04 -23.83
C MET A 1 -25.87 14.78 -23.74
N GLY A 2 -24.75 14.72 -24.45
CA GLY A 2 -23.84 13.59 -24.40
C GLY A 2 -22.54 13.83 -25.15
N LEU A 3 -21.58 12.96 -24.89
CA LEU A 3 -20.35 12.87 -25.66
C LEU A 3 -20.57 11.86 -26.78
N ILE A 4 -20.31 12.28 -28.01
CA ILE A 4 -20.23 11.35 -29.14
C ILE A 4 -18.76 10.99 -29.30
N GLN A 5 -18.42 9.73 -29.15
CA GLN A 5 -17.07 9.26 -29.40
C GLN A 5 -16.76 9.45 -30.89
N ALA A 6 -15.83 10.34 -31.19
CA ALA A 6 -15.39 10.62 -32.55
C ALA A 6 -14.18 9.74 -32.93
N VAL A 7 -13.35 9.38 -31.94
CA VAL A 7 -12.19 8.51 -32.08
C VAL A 7 -12.01 7.67 -30.82
N ALA A 8 -11.85 6.36 -30.98
CA ALA A 8 -11.53 5.44 -29.88
C ALA A 8 -10.02 5.24 -29.73
N GLY A 9 -9.53 5.11 -28.49
CA GLY A 9 -8.12 4.81 -28.17
C GLY A 9 -7.24 6.04 -27.94
N SER A 10 -5.96 5.81 -27.63
CA SER A 10 -5.00 6.88 -27.32
C SER A 10 -4.86 7.86 -28.51
N VAL A 11 -5.22 9.12 -28.29
CA VAL A 11 -5.10 10.17 -29.30
C VAL A 11 -3.63 10.58 -29.43
N GLY A 12 -2.93 10.05 -30.43
CA GLY A 12 -1.55 10.42 -30.78
C GLY A 12 -1.45 11.78 -31.48
N GLY A 13 -0.23 12.30 -31.63
CA GLY A 13 0.03 13.67 -32.13
C GLY A 13 -0.61 14.03 -33.48
N VAL A 14 -0.78 13.05 -34.39
CA VAL A 14 -1.36 13.27 -35.73
C VAL A 14 -2.86 13.63 -35.68
N LEU A 15 -3.59 13.17 -34.67
CA LEU A 15 -5.01 13.49 -34.48
C LEU A 15 -5.22 14.83 -33.80
N ALA A 16 -4.34 15.17 -32.85
CA ALA A 16 -4.28 16.51 -32.25
C ALA A 16 -4.03 17.58 -33.33
N ASP A 17 -3.23 17.27 -34.36
CA ASP A 17 -3.03 18.17 -35.50
C ASP A 17 -4.30 18.37 -36.37
N GLN A 18 -5.21 17.39 -36.43
CA GLN A 18 -6.50 17.56 -37.12
C GLN A 18 -7.52 18.36 -36.31
N TRP A 19 -7.39 18.36 -34.98
CA TRP A 19 -8.27 19.06 -34.06
C TRP A 19 -7.58 20.36 -33.64
N LYS A 20 -7.72 21.41 -34.45
CA LYS A 20 -7.02 22.69 -34.22
C LYS A 20 -7.36 23.36 -32.88
N ASP A 21 -8.59 23.18 -32.40
CA ASP A 21 -9.07 23.66 -31.10
C ASP A 21 -9.77 22.49 -30.37
N PHE A 22 -9.30 22.14 -29.18
CA PHE A 22 -9.89 21.10 -28.34
C PHE A 22 -9.67 21.36 -26.85
N TYR A 23 -10.44 20.73 -25.99
CA TYR A 23 -10.24 20.73 -24.54
C TYR A 23 -9.47 19.49 -24.10
N THR A 24 -8.53 19.65 -23.18
CA THR A 24 -7.79 18.52 -22.59
C THR A 24 -7.23 18.88 -21.20
N VAL A 25 -6.40 18.00 -20.64
CA VAL A 25 -5.74 18.22 -19.35
C VAL A 25 -4.76 19.41 -19.40
N PRO A 26 -4.64 20.21 -18.33
CA PRO A 26 -3.59 21.22 -18.20
C PRO A 26 -2.17 20.67 -18.31
N ASN A 27 -1.25 21.49 -18.81
CA ASN A 27 0.18 21.18 -18.78
C ASN A 27 0.76 21.42 -17.38
N GLY A 28 1.84 20.69 -17.04
CA GLY A 28 2.60 20.93 -15.82
C GLY A 28 1.92 20.51 -14.52
N LEU A 29 0.93 19.60 -14.60
CA LEU A 29 0.27 19.06 -13.42
C LEU A 29 1.24 18.21 -12.58
N PRO A 30 1.22 18.36 -11.24
CA PRO A 30 1.93 17.44 -10.36
C PRO A 30 1.48 15.99 -10.53
N ALA A 31 2.33 15.04 -10.13
CA ALA A 31 2.03 13.61 -10.21
C ALA A 31 0.84 13.20 -9.30
N THR A 32 0.53 14.01 -8.30
CA THR A 32 -0.51 13.82 -7.28
C THR A 32 -1.78 14.65 -7.53
N ALA A 33 -1.85 15.35 -8.65
CA ALA A 33 -3.05 16.08 -9.06
C ALA A 33 -4.20 15.11 -9.38
N ALA A 34 -5.30 15.27 -8.65
CA ALA A 34 -6.45 14.37 -8.65
C ALA A 34 -7.57 14.86 -9.57
N VAL A 35 -7.96 16.14 -9.44
CA VAL A 35 -9.08 16.76 -10.15
C VAL A 35 -8.70 18.15 -10.60
N PHE A 36 -9.03 18.48 -11.85
CA PHE A 36 -8.77 19.80 -12.42
C PHE A 36 -9.67 20.03 -13.65
N ALA A 37 -9.96 21.30 -13.93
CA ALA A 37 -10.81 21.66 -15.07
C ALA A 37 -10.12 21.36 -16.41
N ALA A 38 -10.91 20.98 -17.41
CA ALA A 38 -10.46 20.90 -18.79
C ALA A 38 -10.08 22.31 -19.30
N VAL A 39 -8.95 22.41 -20.00
CA VAL A 39 -8.46 23.68 -20.57
C VAL A 39 -8.46 23.63 -22.09
N PRO A 40 -8.77 24.74 -22.77
CA PRO A 40 -8.65 24.81 -24.22
C PRO A 40 -7.17 24.76 -24.63
N GLN A 41 -6.87 23.87 -25.57
CA GLN A 41 -5.64 23.83 -26.35
C GLN A 41 -5.98 24.27 -27.77
N GLY A 42 -5.56 25.50 -28.11
CA GLY A 42 -5.91 26.15 -29.39
C GLY A 42 -4.78 26.97 -30.00
N THR A 43 -3.54 26.82 -29.50
CA THR A 43 -2.40 27.57 -30.04
C THR A 43 -1.29 26.63 -30.44
N ASN A 44 -1.36 26.17 -31.68
CA ASN A 44 -0.15 25.76 -32.40
C ASN A 44 0.44 27.04 -33.02
N ALA A 45 1.55 27.54 -32.47
CA ALA A 45 2.27 28.73 -32.97
C ALA A 45 1.45 30.04 -33.08
N GLY A 46 0.63 30.36 -32.07
CA GLY A 46 -0.01 31.70 -31.97
C GLY A 46 -1.18 31.95 -32.92
N ARG A 47 -1.72 30.93 -33.60
CA ARG A 47 -2.96 31.02 -34.39
C ARG A 47 -4.07 30.16 -33.76
N GLY A 48 -5.03 30.83 -33.14
CA GLY A 48 -6.29 30.25 -32.67
C GLY A 48 -7.37 31.33 -32.72
N SER A 49 -8.55 31.01 -33.25
CA SER A 49 -9.60 32.01 -33.55
C SER A 49 -10.58 32.25 -32.40
N ASN A 50 -10.47 31.49 -31.30
CA ASN A 50 -11.47 31.54 -30.24
C ASN A 50 -10.85 31.62 -28.83
N THR A 51 -10.38 32.81 -28.47
CA THR A 51 -9.82 33.12 -27.13
C THR A 51 -10.84 33.70 -26.14
N LYS A 52 -12.12 33.84 -26.55
CA LYS A 52 -13.18 34.48 -25.75
C LYS A 52 -14.45 33.62 -25.69
N GLY A 53 -14.36 32.44 -25.07
CA GLY A 53 -15.55 31.68 -24.68
C GLY A 53 -16.21 32.26 -23.43
N SER A 54 -17.53 32.15 -23.30
CA SER A 54 -18.22 32.41 -22.02
C SER A 54 -17.73 31.40 -20.98
N SER A 55 -17.39 31.85 -19.77
CA SER A 55 -17.02 30.96 -18.67
C SER A 55 -18.15 29.98 -18.38
N ASN A 56 -17.82 28.71 -18.16
CA ASN A 56 -18.76 27.63 -17.82
C ASN A 56 -19.83 27.37 -18.90
N ILE A 57 -19.48 27.52 -20.19
CA ILE A 57 -20.24 26.97 -21.32
C ILE A 57 -19.30 26.21 -22.24
N ILE A 58 -19.69 24.99 -22.60
CA ILE A 58 -19.08 24.24 -23.70
C ILE A 58 -20.06 24.25 -24.88
N SER A 59 -19.64 24.84 -26.00
CA SER A 59 -20.47 24.95 -27.21
C SER A 59 -20.51 23.62 -27.99
N ASN A 60 -21.63 23.33 -28.65
CA ASN A 60 -21.82 22.17 -29.51
C ASN A 60 -20.74 22.11 -30.59
N GLY A 61 -20.25 20.91 -30.87
CA GLY A 61 -19.13 20.67 -31.77
C GLY A 61 -17.76 20.90 -31.12
N SER A 62 -17.70 21.32 -29.83
CA SER A 62 -16.44 21.37 -29.09
C SER A 62 -15.86 19.97 -28.99
N LYS A 63 -14.56 19.88 -29.22
CA LYS A 63 -13.80 18.65 -29.19
C LYS A 63 -13.12 18.50 -27.84
N ILE A 64 -13.22 17.33 -27.22
CA ILE A 64 -12.57 17.02 -25.96
C ILE A 64 -11.68 15.79 -26.16
N VAL A 65 -10.40 15.92 -25.87
CA VAL A 65 -9.43 14.84 -25.94
C VAL A 65 -9.16 14.34 -24.53
N VAL A 66 -9.51 13.07 -24.29
CA VAL A 66 -9.28 12.36 -23.04
C VAL A 66 -7.98 11.56 -23.19
N PRO A 67 -6.90 11.94 -22.49
CA PRO A 67 -5.64 11.19 -22.54
C PRO A 67 -5.71 9.91 -21.70
N GLU A 68 -4.76 9.01 -21.92
CA GLU A 68 -4.60 7.83 -21.07
C GLU A 68 -4.36 8.19 -19.60
N GLY A 69 -4.92 7.39 -18.69
CA GLY A 69 -4.77 7.58 -17.26
C GLY A 69 -5.63 8.70 -16.68
N TYR A 70 -6.56 9.27 -17.46
CA TYR A 70 -7.53 10.27 -17.02
C TYR A 70 -8.94 9.88 -17.44
N GLY A 71 -9.91 10.25 -16.60
CA GLY A 71 -11.33 10.18 -16.91
C GLY A 71 -11.91 11.57 -17.03
N LEU A 72 -12.83 11.77 -17.97
CA LEU A 72 -13.55 13.02 -18.19
C LEU A 72 -14.88 12.98 -17.44
N LEU A 73 -15.09 13.96 -16.57
CA LEU A 73 -16.29 14.16 -15.77
C LEU A 73 -16.99 15.44 -16.23
N LEU A 74 -18.29 15.34 -16.48
CA LEU A 74 -19.12 16.43 -16.97
C LEU A 74 -20.08 16.88 -15.89
N LEU A 75 -20.16 18.20 -15.68
CA LEU A 75 -21.11 18.82 -14.78
C LEU A 75 -22.05 19.75 -15.55
N GLN A 76 -23.31 19.74 -15.14
CA GLN A 76 -24.29 20.75 -15.50
C GLN A 76 -25.02 21.22 -14.24
N ASP A 77 -25.07 22.53 -14.03
CA ASP A 77 -25.79 23.17 -12.91
C ASP A 77 -25.44 22.53 -11.54
N GLY A 78 -24.17 22.14 -11.38
CA GLY A 78 -23.64 21.50 -10.17
C GLY A 78 -23.85 19.99 -10.06
N ALA A 79 -24.61 19.37 -10.96
CA ALA A 79 -24.83 17.92 -11.01
C ALA A 79 -23.89 17.23 -12.00
N ILE A 80 -23.40 16.04 -11.65
CA ILE A 80 -22.64 15.19 -12.58
C ILE A 80 -23.62 14.62 -13.62
N THR A 81 -23.37 14.88 -14.90
CA THR A 81 -24.24 14.43 -16.01
C THR A 81 -23.61 13.34 -16.85
N GLY A 82 -22.30 13.13 -16.75
CA GLY A 82 -21.61 12.08 -17.50
C GLY A 82 -20.19 11.85 -17.00
N PHE A 83 -19.70 10.63 -17.24
CA PHE A 83 -18.33 10.24 -16.97
C PHE A 83 -17.81 9.34 -18.08
N VAL A 84 -16.58 9.58 -18.54
CA VAL A 84 -15.89 8.81 -19.57
C VAL A 84 -14.54 8.40 -19.05
N ALA A 85 -14.33 7.09 -18.88
CA ALA A 85 -13.05 6.53 -18.43
C ALA A 85 -12.12 6.14 -19.59
N GLU A 86 -12.64 6.11 -20.81
CA GLU A 86 -11.90 5.62 -21.98
C GLU A 86 -11.11 6.75 -22.66
N PRO A 87 -9.81 6.54 -22.93
CA PRO A 87 -9.03 7.49 -23.71
C PRO A 87 -9.59 7.59 -25.13
N GLY A 88 -9.64 8.80 -25.66
CA GLY A 88 -10.24 9.04 -26.96
C GLY A 88 -10.55 10.50 -27.25
N GLY A 89 -10.99 10.74 -28.47
CA GLY A 89 -11.53 12.02 -28.91
C GLY A 89 -13.05 11.98 -28.86
N TYR A 90 -13.65 12.95 -28.20
CA TYR A 90 -15.10 13.08 -28.06
C TYR A 90 -15.58 14.42 -28.60
N GLU A 91 -16.74 14.42 -29.23
CA GLU A 91 -17.45 15.64 -29.63
C GLU A 91 -18.57 15.93 -28.62
N TRP A 92 -18.62 17.17 -28.15
CA TRP A 92 -19.67 17.63 -27.25
C TRP A 92 -20.94 17.99 -28.02
N ARG A 93 -22.06 17.38 -27.62
CA ARG A 93 -23.40 17.67 -28.15
C ARG A 93 -24.39 17.84 -27.00
N SER A 94 -25.04 18.98 -26.97
CA SER A 94 -26.03 19.35 -25.97
C SER A 94 -27.29 19.92 -26.63
N ASP A 95 -28.43 19.55 -26.09
CA ASP A 95 -29.75 20.08 -26.49
C ASP A 95 -30.03 21.44 -25.83
N ASP A 96 -29.18 21.86 -24.88
CA ASP A 96 -29.25 23.13 -24.17
C ASP A 96 -29.12 24.29 -25.15
N LEU A 97 -30.03 25.26 -25.02
CA LEU A 97 -30.07 26.42 -25.89
C LEU A 97 -28.76 27.22 -25.82
N ASN A 98 -28.10 27.26 -24.66
CA ASN A 98 -26.83 27.98 -24.46
C ASN A 98 -25.62 27.27 -25.09
N SER A 99 -25.75 25.98 -25.43
CA SER A 99 -24.70 25.21 -26.10
C SER A 99 -24.81 25.22 -27.62
N LYS A 100 -25.95 25.64 -28.19
CA LYS A 100 -26.14 25.65 -29.65
C LYS A 100 -25.07 26.49 -30.36
N SER A 101 -24.51 25.93 -31.43
CA SER A 101 -23.41 26.55 -32.18
C SER A 101 -23.71 26.58 -33.67
N ILE A 102 -23.54 27.75 -34.29
CA ILE A 102 -23.74 27.97 -35.73
C ILE A 102 -22.80 27.08 -36.56
N PHE A 103 -21.62 26.79 -36.01
CA PHE A 103 -20.59 25.97 -36.67
C PHE A 103 -20.83 24.46 -36.56
N ALA A 104 -21.80 24.03 -35.74
CA ALA A 104 -22.13 22.63 -35.50
C ALA A 104 -23.38 22.14 -36.25
N GLY A 105 -23.93 22.97 -37.16
CA GLY A 105 -25.13 22.65 -37.96
C GLY A 105 -26.46 23.05 -37.32
N ASP A 106 -26.43 23.79 -36.20
CA ASP A 106 -27.65 24.25 -35.52
C ASP A 106 -28.23 25.48 -36.26
N GLY A 107 -29.55 25.49 -36.51
CA GLY A 107 -30.23 26.50 -37.35
C GLY A 107 -29.89 27.97 -37.01
N LEU A 108 -29.58 28.74 -38.07
CA LEU A 108 -28.90 30.04 -38.03
C LEU A 108 -29.63 31.21 -37.34
N VAL A 109 -30.96 31.27 -37.40
CA VAL A 109 -31.69 32.52 -37.08
C VAL A 109 -32.47 32.43 -35.75
N ASP A 110 -32.99 31.26 -35.41
CA ASP A 110 -33.82 31.07 -34.21
C ASP A 110 -32.99 30.87 -32.92
N SER A 111 -31.77 30.32 -33.05
CA SER A 111 -30.85 30.06 -31.93
C SER A 111 -30.19 31.33 -31.38
N LEU A 112 -29.73 32.22 -32.28
CA LEU A 112 -29.09 33.49 -31.92
C LEU A 112 -30.04 34.49 -31.24
N ILE A 113 -31.27 34.60 -31.74
CA ILE A 113 -32.27 35.54 -31.20
C ILE A 113 -32.71 35.09 -29.80
N LYS A 114 -32.96 33.79 -29.61
CA LYS A 114 -33.34 33.23 -28.31
C LYS A 114 -32.19 33.27 -27.29
N GLN A 115 -30.96 32.91 -27.67
CA GLN A 115 -29.80 33.04 -26.78
C GLN A 115 -29.55 34.49 -26.36
N SER A 116 -29.66 35.44 -27.30
CA SER A 116 -29.46 36.87 -27.00
C SER A 116 -30.58 37.41 -26.09
N TRP A 117 -31.82 36.97 -26.29
CA TRP A 117 -32.97 37.33 -25.45
C TRP A 117 -32.88 36.74 -24.03
N GLU A 118 -32.48 35.48 -23.89
CA GLU A 118 -32.27 34.88 -22.57
C GLU A 118 -31.09 35.53 -21.84
N ARG A 119 -29.95 35.71 -22.51
CA ARG A 119 -28.81 36.43 -21.93
C ARG A 119 -29.19 37.85 -21.52
N PHE A 120 -30.04 38.55 -22.29
CA PHE A 120 -30.56 39.86 -21.90
C PHE A 120 -31.48 39.79 -20.67
N LYS A 121 -32.38 38.81 -20.59
CA LYS A 121 -33.27 38.56 -19.43
C LYS A 121 -32.50 38.23 -18.15
N PHE A 122 -31.35 37.55 -18.28
CA PHE A 122 -30.49 37.15 -17.17
C PHE A 122 -29.27 38.08 -16.97
N GLY A 123 -29.34 39.35 -17.41
CA GLY A 123 -28.31 40.35 -17.11
C GLY A 123 -26.93 40.07 -17.74
N GLY A 124 -26.89 39.33 -18.84
CA GLY A 124 -25.70 38.95 -19.60
C GLY A 124 -25.09 37.60 -19.22
N GLN A 125 -25.58 36.95 -18.15
CA GLN A 125 -25.10 35.63 -17.75
C GLN A 125 -25.92 34.51 -18.43
N PRO A 126 -25.27 33.41 -18.84
CA PRO A 126 -26.00 32.28 -19.38
C PRO A 126 -26.83 31.56 -18.30
N GLY A 127 -28.01 31.08 -18.68
CA GLY A 127 -28.96 30.43 -17.76
C GLY A 127 -28.58 29.01 -17.32
N SER A 128 -27.51 28.44 -17.88
CA SER A 128 -27.02 27.08 -17.60
C SER A 128 -25.50 27.10 -17.43
N GLN A 129 -24.97 26.40 -16.43
CA GLN A 129 -23.52 26.23 -16.24
C GLN A 129 -23.10 24.82 -16.64
N GLN A 130 -22.21 24.71 -17.61
CA GLN A 130 -21.63 23.45 -18.08
C GLN A 130 -20.12 23.48 -17.88
N ALA A 131 -19.58 22.41 -17.29
CA ALA A 131 -18.16 22.30 -17.02
C ALA A 131 -17.65 20.88 -17.27
N ALA A 132 -16.40 20.79 -17.73
CA ALA A 132 -15.68 19.54 -17.92
C ALA A 132 -14.48 19.53 -16.97
N PHE A 133 -14.34 18.45 -16.22
CA PHE A 133 -13.21 18.19 -15.33
C PHE A 133 -12.56 16.88 -15.70
N PHE A 134 -11.26 16.78 -15.46
CA PHE A 134 -10.54 15.53 -15.55
C PHE A 134 -10.26 14.99 -14.15
N VAL A 135 -10.38 13.68 -13.99
CA VAL A 135 -10.02 12.94 -12.79
C VAL A 135 -8.89 11.97 -13.14
N SER A 136 -7.82 11.95 -12.34
CA SER A 136 -6.71 11.01 -12.53
C SER A 136 -7.15 9.57 -12.21
N LEU A 137 -6.99 8.65 -13.18
CA LEU A 137 -7.24 7.21 -13.03
C LEU A 137 -5.96 6.40 -12.81
N LYS A 138 -4.82 7.03 -13.09
CA LYS A 138 -3.49 6.50 -12.77
C LYS A 138 -3.24 6.47 -11.26
N GLU A 139 -2.23 5.71 -10.87
CA GLU A 139 -1.68 5.80 -9.51
C GLU A 139 -1.13 7.20 -9.25
N LEU A 140 -1.34 7.70 -8.04
CA LEU A 140 -0.92 9.02 -7.56
C LEU A 140 0.17 8.78 -6.50
N PRO A 141 1.46 8.73 -6.92
CA PRO A 141 2.56 8.26 -6.09
C PRO A 141 3.12 9.36 -5.17
N ASP A 142 4.07 8.97 -4.31
CA ASP A 142 4.93 9.86 -3.53
C ASP A 142 4.19 10.77 -2.52
N ASN A 143 3.07 10.29 -1.96
CA ASN A 143 2.46 10.93 -0.80
C ASN A 143 3.29 10.56 0.42
N ARG A 144 4.11 11.50 0.90
CA ARG A 144 5.06 11.24 1.99
C ARG A 144 4.40 11.39 3.34
N PHE A 145 4.77 10.53 4.29
CA PHE A 145 4.31 10.61 5.67
C PHE A 145 5.46 10.44 6.66
N GLY A 146 5.25 10.98 7.86
CA GLY A 146 6.11 10.77 9.01
C GLY A 146 5.34 11.04 10.28
N THR A 147 5.58 10.24 11.32
CA THR A 147 5.02 10.49 12.65
C THR A 147 5.88 11.50 13.40
N GLN A 148 5.26 12.43 14.13
CA GLN A 148 5.99 13.41 14.96
C GLN A 148 6.48 12.80 16.28
N SER A 149 5.72 11.87 16.83
CA SER A 149 6.02 11.11 18.03
C SER A 149 6.00 9.61 17.74
N GLU A 150 6.40 8.81 18.73
CA GLU A 150 6.23 7.36 18.67
C GLU A 150 4.74 7.00 18.54
N ILE A 151 4.47 6.07 17.64
CA ILE A 151 3.22 5.32 17.60
C ILE A 151 3.45 3.96 18.25
N TYR A 152 2.40 3.42 18.87
CA TYR A 152 2.46 2.16 19.60
C TYR A 152 1.51 1.14 19.01
N TRP A 153 1.93 -0.13 18.92
CA TRP A 153 1.11 -1.24 18.45
C TRP A 153 1.48 -2.53 19.16
N ASP A 154 0.55 -3.48 19.22
CA ASP A 154 0.81 -4.83 19.74
C ASP A 154 1.53 -5.68 18.70
N ASP A 155 2.66 -6.28 19.07
CA ASP A 155 3.49 -7.10 18.19
C ASP A 155 3.46 -8.58 18.60
N GLY A 156 3.03 -9.43 17.67
CA GLY A 156 2.85 -10.85 17.92
C GLY A 156 4.14 -11.68 17.98
N PHE A 157 5.27 -11.15 17.51
CA PHE A 157 6.56 -11.84 17.64
C PHE A 157 7.23 -11.53 18.97
N LEU A 158 7.17 -10.28 19.41
CA LEU A 158 7.67 -9.87 20.72
C LEU A 158 6.70 -10.17 21.86
N ASN A 159 5.43 -10.47 21.53
CA ASN A 159 4.33 -10.72 22.47
C ASN A 159 4.17 -9.58 23.49
N THR A 160 4.34 -8.35 23.03
CA THR A 160 4.25 -7.12 23.82
C THR A 160 4.01 -5.92 22.90
N GLN A 161 3.83 -4.75 23.49
CA GLN A 161 3.72 -3.50 22.76
C GLN A 161 5.08 -3.03 22.24
N VAL A 162 5.07 -2.51 21.02
CA VAL A 162 6.21 -1.87 20.36
C VAL A 162 5.91 -0.40 20.13
N GLY A 163 6.90 0.45 20.36
CA GLY A 163 6.89 1.88 20.02
C GLY A 163 7.90 2.22 18.93
N ALA A 164 7.49 3.02 17.94
CA ALA A 164 8.42 3.55 16.93
C ALA A 164 7.96 4.88 16.31
N VAL A 165 8.93 5.67 15.86
CA VAL A 165 8.73 6.74 14.88
C VAL A 165 8.88 6.16 13.48
N THR A 166 7.97 6.49 12.57
CA THR A 166 7.98 5.90 11.22
C THR A 166 7.95 6.98 10.15
N ARG A 167 8.62 6.72 9.04
CA ARG A 167 8.62 7.57 7.85
C ARG A 167 8.48 6.73 6.61
N GLY A 168 7.78 7.25 5.62
CA GLY A 168 7.55 6.53 4.37
C GLY A 168 6.81 7.35 3.34
N SER A 169 6.34 6.64 2.32
CA SER A 169 5.42 7.18 1.33
C SER A 169 4.33 6.16 1.00
N TYR A 170 3.21 6.64 0.49
CA TYR A 170 2.13 5.82 -0.02
C TYR A 170 1.66 6.32 -1.38
N THR A 171 1.08 5.40 -2.12
CA THR A 171 0.50 5.65 -3.44
C THR A 171 -1.01 5.49 -3.34
N MET A 172 -1.72 6.54 -3.74
CA MET A 172 -3.18 6.53 -3.80
C MET A 172 -3.66 6.15 -5.19
N LYS A 173 -4.89 5.66 -5.27
CA LYS A 173 -5.62 5.49 -6.52
C LYS A 173 -7.08 5.88 -6.32
N ILE A 174 -7.63 6.63 -7.27
CA ILE A 174 -9.06 6.88 -7.36
C ILE A 174 -9.69 5.67 -8.02
N VAL A 175 -10.48 4.92 -7.27
CA VAL A 175 -11.13 3.68 -7.72
C VAL A 175 -12.56 3.91 -8.16
N ASP A 176 -13.23 4.92 -7.61
CA ASP A 176 -14.54 5.40 -8.05
C ASP A 176 -14.50 6.94 -8.19
N PRO A 177 -14.25 7.45 -9.41
CA PRO A 177 -14.18 8.89 -9.69
C PRO A 177 -15.47 9.65 -9.39
N ILE A 178 -16.63 9.03 -9.58
CA ILE A 178 -17.93 9.68 -9.36
C ILE A 178 -18.16 9.83 -7.86
N LEU A 179 -17.94 8.75 -7.10
CA LEU A 179 -18.06 8.76 -5.65
C LEU A 179 -17.05 9.73 -5.01
N PHE A 180 -15.81 9.74 -5.49
CA PHE A 180 -14.78 10.66 -5.03
C PHE A 180 -15.18 12.12 -5.20
N VAL A 181 -15.62 12.51 -6.40
CA VAL A 181 -16.03 13.89 -6.66
C VAL A 181 -17.29 14.25 -5.88
N LYS A 182 -18.27 13.35 -5.80
CA LYS A 182 -19.55 13.61 -5.15
C LYS A 182 -19.45 13.74 -3.63
N ASN A 183 -18.66 12.88 -2.99
CA ASN A 183 -18.65 12.75 -1.54
C ASN A 183 -17.45 13.41 -0.87
N PHE A 184 -16.35 13.64 -1.60
CA PHE A 184 -15.10 14.07 -0.97
C PHE A 184 -14.54 15.38 -1.53
N VAL A 185 -14.56 15.59 -2.85
CA VAL A 185 -13.95 16.79 -3.45
C VAL A 185 -14.76 18.04 -3.10
N PRO A 186 -14.17 19.05 -2.43
CA PRO A 186 -14.87 20.30 -2.14
C PRO A 186 -15.20 21.07 -3.42
N ALA A 187 -16.38 21.71 -3.45
CA ALA A 187 -16.83 22.50 -4.61
C ALA A 187 -15.86 23.61 -5.04
N ALA A 188 -14.99 24.09 -4.14
CA ALA A 188 -13.94 25.06 -4.45
C ALA A 188 -12.92 24.54 -5.50
N TYR A 189 -12.74 23.23 -5.59
CA TYR A 189 -11.87 22.58 -6.58
C TYR A 189 -12.61 22.19 -7.87
N LEU A 190 -13.94 22.31 -7.88
CA LEU A 190 -14.79 22.16 -9.06
C LEU A 190 -14.98 23.51 -9.75
N GLN A 191 -13.88 24.25 -9.93
CA GLN A 191 -13.83 25.55 -10.58
C GLN A 191 -12.65 25.61 -11.57
N PRO A 192 -12.77 26.37 -12.67
CA PRO A 192 -11.65 26.60 -13.59
C PRO A 192 -10.41 27.17 -12.87
N GLY A 193 -9.24 26.64 -13.20
CA GLY A 193 -7.95 27.12 -12.67
C GLY A 193 -7.61 26.66 -11.24
N LYS A 194 -8.46 25.86 -10.59
CA LYS A 194 -8.15 25.19 -9.33
C LYS A 194 -7.81 23.72 -9.59
N VAL A 195 -6.80 23.23 -8.88
CA VAL A 195 -6.32 21.85 -8.97
C VAL A 195 -6.44 21.23 -7.58
N PHE A 196 -7.18 20.13 -7.46
CA PHE A 196 -7.16 19.31 -6.26
C PHE A 196 -5.91 18.42 -6.32
N ASP A 197 -4.99 18.61 -5.38
CA ASP A 197 -3.79 17.80 -5.22
C ASP A 197 -3.76 17.19 -3.81
N PHE A 198 -3.37 15.91 -3.71
CA PHE A 198 -3.28 15.20 -2.43
C PHE A 198 -2.09 15.63 -1.56
N THR A 199 -1.11 16.32 -2.14
CA THR A 199 0.10 16.80 -1.44
C THR A 199 0.09 18.30 -1.17
N ASP A 200 -0.97 18.99 -1.58
CA ASP A 200 -1.15 20.40 -1.27
C ASP A 200 -1.48 20.58 0.22
N LEU A 201 -0.55 21.23 0.95
CA LEU A 201 -0.69 21.47 2.39
C LEU A 201 -1.75 22.53 2.71
N ASP A 202 -2.09 23.40 1.76
CA ASP A 202 -3.14 24.40 1.92
C ASP A 202 -4.53 23.80 1.63
N ASN A 203 -4.58 22.58 1.10
CA ASN A 203 -5.82 21.83 0.88
C ASN A 203 -6.25 21.10 2.17
N ALA A 204 -7.24 21.66 2.86
CA ALA A 204 -7.79 21.07 4.09
C ALA A 204 -8.31 19.64 3.90
N ALA A 205 -8.90 19.32 2.73
CA ALA A 205 -9.38 17.97 2.44
C ALA A 205 -8.21 16.99 2.23
N ALA A 206 -7.15 17.40 1.54
CA ALA A 206 -5.93 16.58 1.43
C ALA A 206 -5.26 16.36 2.79
N SER A 207 -5.17 17.43 3.60
CA SER A 207 -4.64 17.37 4.97
C SER A 207 -5.45 16.41 5.85
N GLN A 208 -6.78 16.37 5.70
CA GLN A 208 -7.62 15.40 6.39
C GLN A 208 -7.24 13.95 6.01
N LEU A 209 -7.12 13.63 4.72
CA LEU A 209 -6.73 12.28 4.28
C LEU A 209 -5.35 11.90 4.82
N PHE A 210 -4.41 12.84 4.77
CA PHE A 210 -3.07 12.63 5.33
C PHE A 210 -3.14 12.25 6.83
N ASN A 211 -3.91 12.99 7.62
CA ASN A 211 -4.08 12.71 9.04
C ASN A 211 -4.74 11.35 9.29
N GLU A 212 -5.74 10.97 8.49
CA GLU A 212 -6.40 9.66 8.57
C GLU A 212 -5.40 8.51 8.28
N VAL A 213 -4.47 8.69 7.33
CA VAL A 213 -3.39 7.73 7.08
C VAL A 213 -2.46 7.62 8.28
N VAL A 214 -2.02 8.76 8.85
CA VAL A 214 -1.14 8.78 10.03
C VAL A 214 -1.80 8.10 11.23
N SER A 215 -3.08 8.36 11.48
CA SER A 215 -3.87 7.70 12.53
C SER A 215 -4.05 6.20 12.29
N SER A 216 -4.03 5.76 11.03
CA SER A 216 -4.16 4.34 10.66
C SER A 216 -2.84 3.56 10.74
N LEU A 217 -1.70 4.21 10.99
CA LEU A 217 -0.41 3.53 11.00
C LEU A 217 -0.32 2.48 12.11
N ALA A 218 -0.62 2.83 13.36
CA ALA A 218 -0.58 1.90 14.49
C ALA A 218 -1.43 0.63 14.27
N PRO A 219 -2.74 0.73 13.88
CA PRO A 219 -3.53 -0.45 13.57
C PRO A 219 -3.00 -1.20 12.33
N ALA A 220 -2.45 -0.53 11.33
CA ALA A 220 -1.82 -1.19 10.18
C ALA A 220 -0.59 -2.01 10.57
N PHE A 221 0.28 -1.48 11.44
CA PHE A 221 1.43 -2.18 12.00
C PHE A 221 0.97 -3.40 12.79
N SER A 222 0.00 -3.24 13.69
CA SER A 222 -0.58 -4.36 14.44
C SER A 222 -1.17 -5.43 13.52
N LEU A 223 -1.97 -5.05 12.51
CA LEU A 223 -2.54 -6.01 11.55
C LEU A 223 -1.46 -6.78 10.81
N TYR A 224 -0.38 -6.11 10.39
CA TYR A 224 0.69 -6.76 9.65
C TYR A 224 1.55 -7.69 10.54
N THR A 225 1.96 -7.24 11.73
CA THR A 225 2.85 -8.02 12.61
C THR A 225 2.13 -9.15 13.33
N ASN A 226 0.80 -9.15 13.37
CA ASN A 226 0.01 -10.24 13.94
C ASN A 226 -0.57 -11.20 12.88
N ASP A 227 -0.25 -11.01 11.59
CA ASP A 227 -0.66 -11.93 10.53
C ASP A 227 0.19 -13.22 10.55
N PRO A 228 -0.42 -14.39 10.86
CA PRO A 228 0.31 -15.66 10.93
C PRO A 228 0.99 -16.03 9.61
N SER A 229 0.45 -15.61 8.46
CA SER A 229 1.03 -15.85 7.14
C SER A 229 2.37 -15.12 6.94
N LYS A 230 2.65 -14.11 7.76
CA LYS A 230 3.89 -13.35 7.78
C LYS A 230 4.87 -13.85 8.84
N ASN A 231 4.57 -14.94 9.55
CA ASN A 231 5.32 -15.47 10.70
C ASN A 231 5.46 -14.44 11.84
N ASN A 232 4.59 -13.43 11.89
CA ASN A 232 4.60 -12.34 12.85
C ASN A 232 5.90 -11.53 12.93
N ARG A 233 6.85 -11.69 12.00
CA ARG A 233 8.20 -11.13 12.13
C ARG A 233 8.20 -9.63 11.86
N ILE A 234 8.49 -8.85 12.90
CA ILE A 234 8.65 -7.39 12.84
C ILE A 234 9.66 -6.94 11.76
N THR A 235 10.70 -7.74 11.51
CA THR A 235 11.73 -7.47 10.47
C THR A 235 11.18 -7.50 9.03
N LYS A 236 10.02 -8.12 8.80
CA LYS A 236 9.40 -8.15 7.47
C LYS A 236 8.67 -6.86 7.11
N LEU A 237 8.41 -5.96 8.07
CA LEU A 237 7.73 -4.67 7.82
C LEU A 237 8.44 -3.85 6.75
N GLN A 238 9.77 -3.81 6.77
CA GLN A 238 10.56 -3.10 5.76
C GLN A 238 10.75 -3.89 4.47
N GLN A 239 10.62 -5.22 4.51
CA GLN A 239 10.88 -6.11 3.37
C GLN A 239 9.63 -6.34 2.49
N ASP A 240 8.42 -6.25 3.06
CA ASP A 240 7.16 -6.55 2.37
C ASP A 240 6.27 -5.30 2.27
N SER A 241 6.70 -4.37 1.43
CA SER A 241 5.99 -3.11 1.14
C SER A 241 4.55 -3.35 0.65
N ILE A 242 4.33 -4.40 -0.15
CA ILE A 242 3.02 -4.76 -0.69
C ILE A 242 2.12 -5.32 0.41
N GLY A 243 2.63 -6.23 1.24
CA GLY A 243 1.89 -6.79 2.37
C GLY A 243 1.48 -5.71 3.37
N PHE A 244 2.41 -4.81 3.72
CA PHE A 244 2.09 -3.69 4.61
C PHE A 244 1.06 -2.73 3.99
N ALA A 245 1.15 -2.45 2.69
CA ALA A 245 0.17 -1.62 2.00
C ALA A 245 -1.27 -2.18 2.11
N LYS A 246 -1.42 -3.50 2.06
CA LYS A 246 -2.72 -4.15 2.28
C LYS A 246 -3.22 -3.94 3.71
N SER A 247 -2.35 -4.10 4.71
CA SER A 247 -2.70 -3.84 6.11
C SER A 247 -3.08 -2.37 6.34
N LEU A 248 -2.35 -1.42 5.73
CA LEU A 248 -2.66 0.00 5.81
C LEU A 248 -3.98 0.34 5.13
N SER A 249 -4.21 -0.18 3.91
CA SER A 249 -5.49 0.01 3.22
C SER A 249 -6.65 -0.59 4.01
N ALA A 250 -6.46 -1.74 4.68
CA ALA A 250 -7.49 -2.35 5.51
C ALA A 250 -7.77 -1.53 6.78
N ALA A 251 -6.73 -1.01 7.44
CA ALA A 251 -6.88 -0.14 8.61
C ALA A 251 -7.65 1.15 8.26
N VAL A 252 -7.26 1.80 7.16
CA VAL A 252 -7.94 3.00 6.65
C VAL A 252 -9.40 2.70 6.28
N GLU A 253 -9.64 1.57 5.62
CA GLU A 253 -11.01 1.17 5.26
C GLU A 253 -11.88 0.93 6.49
N ASN A 254 -11.39 0.19 7.47
CA ASN A 254 -12.14 -0.12 8.69
C ASN A 254 -12.45 1.13 9.53
N ALA A 255 -11.55 2.12 9.55
CA ALA A 255 -11.69 3.32 10.36
C ALA A 255 -12.40 4.47 9.65
N TYR A 256 -12.20 4.62 8.33
CA TYR A 256 -12.58 5.82 7.57
C TYR A 256 -13.29 5.54 6.24
N GLN A 257 -13.44 4.26 5.86
CA GLN A 257 -14.26 3.84 4.71
C GLN A 257 -13.89 4.53 3.39
N TRP A 258 -12.58 4.72 3.15
CA TRP A 258 -12.10 5.43 1.97
C TRP A 258 -12.61 4.84 0.67
N LYS A 259 -12.67 3.51 0.56
CA LYS A 259 -13.07 2.86 -0.67
C LYS A 259 -14.58 2.96 -0.86
N THR A 260 -15.37 2.60 0.15
CA THR A 260 -16.83 2.52 0.04
C THR A 260 -17.51 3.89 0.02
N ASP A 261 -16.95 4.88 0.72
CA ASP A 261 -17.64 6.16 0.93
C ASP A 261 -17.02 7.28 0.10
N ARG A 262 -15.74 7.14 -0.27
CA ARG A 262 -14.97 8.21 -0.94
C ARG A 262 -14.35 7.80 -2.26
N GLY A 263 -14.44 6.54 -2.69
CA GLY A 263 -13.88 6.08 -3.95
C GLY A 263 -12.35 6.12 -4.01
N LEU A 264 -11.67 6.05 -2.86
CA LEU A 264 -10.22 6.13 -2.73
C LEU A 264 -9.63 4.82 -2.19
N ALA A 265 -8.42 4.48 -2.61
CA ALA A 265 -7.68 3.36 -2.05
C ALA A 265 -6.19 3.65 -1.96
N ILE A 266 -5.54 3.09 -0.93
CA ILE A 266 -4.08 3.01 -0.86
C ILE A 266 -3.66 1.71 -1.53
N VAL A 267 -2.87 1.81 -2.59
CA VAL A 267 -2.48 0.64 -3.40
C VAL A 267 -1.06 0.16 -3.10
N LYS A 268 -0.18 1.06 -2.65
CA LYS A 268 1.22 0.76 -2.31
C LYS A 268 1.68 1.63 -1.16
N THR A 269 2.60 1.10 -0.35
CA THR A 269 3.24 1.81 0.76
C THR A 269 4.70 1.40 0.82
N ALA A 270 5.58 2.37 0.97
CA ALA A 270 7.01 2.15 1.17
C ALA A 270 7.40 2.73 2.53
N ILE A 271 7.85 1.87 3.43
CA ILE A 271 8.42 2.29 4.72
C ILE A 271 9.90 2.58 4.51
N VAL A 272 10.28 3.85 4.65
CA VAL A 272 11.66 4.31 4.46
C VAL A 272 12.46 4.11 5.74
N SER A 273 11.88 4.44 6.90
CA SER A 273 12.52 4.20 8.20
C SER A 273 11.51 3.80 9.28
N ILE A 274 11.99 2.96 10.18
CA ILE A 274 11.33 2.61 11.45
C ILE A 274 12.37 2.83 12.53
N GLU A 275 12.15 3.84 13.37
CA GLU A 275 13.01 4.18 14.49
C GLU A 275 12.33 3.74 15.77
N TYR A 276 12.65 2.53 16.22
CA TYR A 276 12.11 1.98 17.46
C TYR A 276 12.52 2.82 18.68
N ASP A 277 11.63 2.88 19.67
CA ASP A 277 11.90 3.54 20.95
C ASP A 277 13.00 2.79 21.76
N ALA A 278 13.42 3.38 22.87
CA ALA A 278 14.51 2.82 23.67
C ALA A 278 14.17 1.42 24.23
N ASN A 279 12.95 1.25 24.74
CA ASN A 279 12.49 0.00 25.35
C ASN A 279 12.43 -1.13 24.33
N THR A 280 11.86 -0.86 23.16
CA THR A 280 11.78 -1.82 22.05
C THR A 280 13.17 -2.19 21.56
N LYS A 281 14.11 -1.23 21.44
CA LYS A 281 15.50 -1.51 21.04
C LYS A 281 16.20 -2.46 22.02
N GLU A 282 16.02 -2.24 23.32
CA GLU A 282 16.59 -3.11 24.34
C GLU A 282 16.00 -4.52 24.28
N LEU A 283 14.67 -4.62 24.10
CA LEU A 283 13.99 -5.89 23.93
C LEU A 283 14.46 -6.63 22.67
N LEU A 284 14.55 -5.93 21.53
CA LEU A 284 15.04 -6.49 20.27
C LEU A 284 16.47 -7.00 20.41
N LYS A 285 17.35 -6.28 21.12
CA LYS A 285 18.72 -6.74 21.39
C LYS A 285 18.74 -8.05 22.19
N THR A 286 17.84 -8.17 23.16
CA THR A 286 17.70 -9.39 23.98
C THR A 286 17.17 -10.56 23.15
N VAL A 287 16.12 -10.34 22.36
CA VAL A 287 15.55 -11.35 21.46
C VAL A 287 16.54 -11.78 20.39
N GLN A 288 17.26 -10.84 19.77
CA GLN A 288 18.30 -11.15 18.77
C GLN A 288 19.42 -12.01 19.36
N ARG A 289 19.83 -11.76 20.61
CA ARG A 289 20.83 -12.59 21.30
C ARG A 289 20.29 -13.99 21.55
N ALA A 290 19.04 -14.11 22.01
CA ALA A 290 18.39 -15.40 22.22
C ALA A 290 18.25 -16.18 20.90
N ASP A 291 17.79 -15.53 19.83
CA ASP A 291 17.68 -16.11 18.48
C ASP A 291 19.04 -16.60 17.98
N ALA A 292 20.12 -15.82 18.15
CA ALA A 292 21.47 -16.21 17.73
C ALA A 292 22.01 -17.43 18.49
N LEU A 293 21.61 -17.59 19.76
CA LEU A 293 21.96 -18.72 20.61
C LEU A 293 20.96 -19.88 20.50
N SER A 294 19.93 -19.76 19.67
CA SER A 294 18.95 -20.82 19.45
C SER A 294 19.40 -21.77 18.33
N GLY A 295 18.96 -23.04 18.41
CA GLY A 295 19.18 -24.05 17.38
C GLY A 295 20.64 -24.44 17.16
N ALA A 296 20.96 -24.81 15.91
CA ALA A 296 22.29 -25.32 15.54
C ALA A 296 23.43 -24.32 15.81
N ARG A 297 23.16 -23.01 15.72
CA ARG A 297 24.14 -21.94 15.99
C ARG A 297 24.51 -21.89 17.48
N GLY A 298 23.52 -21.92 18.37
CA GLY A 298 23.74 -22.06 19.81
C GLY A 298 24.52 -23.30 20.18
N ASN A 299 24.15 -24.45 19.59
CA ASN A 299 24.84 -25.72 19.82
C ASN A 299 26.31 -25.67 19.37
N SER A 300 26.59 -25.07 18.21
CA SER A 300 27.97 -24.89 17.73
C SER A 300 28.77 -23.93 18.61
N ASN A 301 28.16 -22.85 19.11
CA ASN A 301 28.82 -21.92 20.02
C ASN A 301 29.12 -22.55 21.38
N LEU A 302 28.21 -23.40 21.90
CA LEU A 302 28.43 -24.17 23.12
C LEU A 302 29.51 -25.24 22.93
N GLN A 303 29.51 -25.96 21.81
CA GLN A 303 30.57 -26.92 21.51
C GLN A 303 31.93 -26.24 21.38
N ALA A 304 31.99 -25.08 20.72
CA ALA A 304 33.21 -24.30 20.59
C ALA A 304 33.68 -23.76 21.96
N SER A 305 32.78 -23.28 22.82
CA SER A 305 33.15 -22.76 24.14
C SER A 305 33.60 -23.87 25.08
N VAL A 306 32.97 -25.04 25.04
CA VAL A 306 33.41 -26.24 25.77
C VAL A 306 34.77 -26.73 25.27
N ALA A 307 34.97 -26.81 23.95
CA ALA A 307 36.25 -27.20 23.36
C ALA A 307 37.38 -26.23 23.73
N ALA A 308 37.13 -24.91 23.67
CA ALA A 308 38.07 -23.88 24.10
C ALA A 308 38.38 -23.97 25.61
N GLY A 309 37.38 -24.26 26.45
CA GLY A 309 37.57 -24.47 27.88
C GLY A 309 38.46 -25.69 28.20
N ILE A 310 38.27 -26.79 27.48
CA ILE A 310 39.11 -27.99 27.59
C ILE A 310 40.54 -27.68 27.12
N GLN A 311 40.70 -26.97 26.01
CA GLN A 311 42.01 -26.54 25.50
C GLN A 311 42.74 -25.64 26.51
N ALA A 312 42.08 -24.62 27.05
CA ALA A 312 42.66 -23.70 28.02
C ALA A 312 43.04 -24.38 29.34
N ALA A 313 42.27 -25.38 29.78
CA ALA A 313 42.60 -26.20 30.95
C ALA A 313 43.79 -27.14 30.69
N GLY A 314 43.90 -27.69 29.48
CA GLY A 314 45.06 -28.46 29.03
C GLY A 314 46.33 -27.61 28.94
N GLU A 315 46.22 -26.37 28.46
CA GLU A 315 47.32 -25.42 28.31
C GLU A 315 47.80 -24.84 29.65
N ASN A 316 46.90 -24.49 30.58
CA ASN A 316 47.27 -23.85 31.85
C ASN A 316 47.54 -24.80 33.02
N SER A 317 47.16 -26.07 32.93
CA SER A 317 47.22 -26.98 34.09
C SER A 317 47.87 -28.34 33.80
N GLY A 318 48.38 -28.55 32.59
CA GLY A 318 49.07 -29.77 32.18
C GLY A 318 48.25 -31.05 32.45
N ALA A 319 48.92 -32.19 32.64
CA ALA A 319 48.25 -33.46 32.91
C ALA A 319 47.34 -33.43 34.16
N ALA A 320 47.60 -32.54 35.12
CA ALA A 320 46.75 -32.36 36.30
C ALA A 320 45.41 -31.66 35.99
N GLY A 321 45.37 -30.75 35.01
CA GLY A 321 44.14 -30.11 34.53
C GLY A 321 43.20 -31.06 33.80
N LEU A 322 43.78 -31.96 32.98
CA LEU A 322 43.04 -33.00 32.27
C LEU A 322 42.46 -34.06 33.23
N VAL A 323 43.18 -34.43 34.28
CA VAL A 323 42.67 -35.31 35.35
C VAL A 323 41.62 -34.61 36.20
N GLY A 324 41.78 -33.30 36.47
CA GLY A 324 40.80 -32.47 37.16
C GLY A 324 39.48 -32.35 36.40
N ILE A 325 39.51 -32.23 35.07
CA ILE A 325 38.31 -32.29 34.23
C ILE A 325 37.73 -33.71 34.17
N GLY A 326 38.54 -34.75 34.11
CA GLY A 326 38.07 -36.15 34.15
C GLY A 326 37.35 -36.47 35.46
N MET A 327 37.91 -36.07 36.61
CA MET A 327 37.24 -36.22 37.92
C MET A 327 36.07 -35.25 38.10
N ALA A 328 36.16 -34.01 37.62
CA ALA A 328 35.03 -33.08 37.65
C ALA A 328 33.88 -33.59 36.77
N SER A 329 34.13 -34.14 35.58
CA SER A 329 33.10 -34.76 34.74
C SER A 329 32.52 -36.04 35.36
N GLY A 330 33.30 -36.77 36.17
CA GLY A 330 32.82 -37.92 36.95
C GLY A 330 32.01 -37.53 38.19
N MET A 331 32.31 -36.39 38.83
CA MET A 331 31.57 -35.85 39.99
C MET A 331 30.41 -34.92 39.60
N MET A 332 30.45 -34.28 38.43
CA MET A 332 29.36 -33.47 37.86
C MET A 332 28.35 -34.29 37.06
N GLY A 333 28.34 -35.62 37.21
CA GLY A 333 27.25 -36.49 36.75
C GLY A 333 25.87 -36.13 37.33
N GLY A 334 25.78 -35.18 38.25
CA GLY A 334 24.53 -34.60 38.78
C GLY A 334 24.02 -33.33 38.07
N VAL A 335 24.70 -32.77 37.06
CA VAL A 335 24.29 -31.51 36.39
C VAL A 335 23.77 -31.74 34.95
N ALA A 336 23.47 -32.98 34.58
CA ALA A 336 22.71 -33.31 33.37
C ALA A 336 21.20 -32.99 33.49
N GLY A 337 20.78 -32.26 34.52
CA GLY A 337 19.38 -32.02 34.88
C GLY A 337 18.77 -30.68 34.45
N ILE A 338 19.50 -29.77 33.80
CA ILE A 338 18.87 -28.55 33.26
C ILE A 338 18.51 -28.77 31.79
N GLN A 339 17.53 -29.65 31.61
CA GLN A 339 16.81 -29.85 30.36
C GLN A 339 15.65 -28.84 30.35
N GLN A 340 15.76 -27.79 29.53
CA GLN A 340 14.58 -27.06 29.08
C GLN A 340 13.64 -28.07 28.38
N PRO A 341 12.31 -28.01 28.60
CA PRO A 341 11.40 -29.05 28.14
C PRO A 341 11.31 -29.03 26.62
N VAL A 342 12.07 -29.91 25.98
CA VAL A 342 11.86 -30.31 24.60
C VAL A 342 11.10 -31.62 24.61
N THR A 343 9.97 -31.62 23.91
CA THR A 343 9.16 -32.78 23.56
C THR A 343 10.04 -33.96 23.14
N PRO A 344 9.82 -35.17 23.67
CA PRO A 344 10.74 -36.29 23.45
C PRO A 344 10.73 -36.69 21.97
N ALA A 345 11.86 -36.46 21.29
CA ALA A 345 12.17 -37.08 20.02
C ALA A 345 12.31 -38.60 20.24
N ALA A 346 11.66 -39.38 19.38
CA ALA A 346 11.64 -40.84 19.45
C ALA A 346 13.08 -41.41 19.46
N GLU A 347 13.41 -42.18 20.49
CA GLU A 347 14.68 -42.90 20.59
C GLU A 347 14.89 -43.85 19.41
N ASP A 348 16.10 -43.80 18.85
CA ASP A 348 16.56 -44.63 17.74
C ASP A 348 16.38 -46.15 18.04
N PRO A 349 15.57 -46.90 17.28
CA PRO A 349 15.20 -48.29 17.57
C PRO A 349 16.40 -49.24 17.62
N ILE A 350 17.50 -48.92 16.94
CA ILE A 350 18.72 -49.72 16.96
C ILE A 350 19.43 -49.62 18.32
N ALA A 351 19.37 -48.46 18.99
CA ALA A 351 19.95 -48.28 20.31
C ALA A 351 19.18 -49.09 21.38
N LYS A 352 17.85 -49.20 21.24
CA LYS A 352 17.01 -50.05 22.10
C LYS A 352 17.35 -51.53 21.96
N LEU A 353 17.60 -51.99 20.73
CA LEU A 353 17.95 -53.38 20.48
C LEU A 353 19.33 -53.78 21.00
N LYS A 354 20.31 -52.86 20.99
CA LYS A 354 21.62 -53.10 21.62
C LYS A 354 21.51 -53.25 23.13
N LYS A 355 20.81 -52.34 23.82
CA LYS A 355 20.56 -52.45 25.26
C LYS A 355 19.78 -53.72 25.62
N ALA A 356 18.77 -54.09 24.83
CA ALA A 356 18.03 -55.32 25.04
C ALA A 356 18.92 -56.56 24.87
N LYS A 357 19.88 -56.54 23.95
CA LYS A 357 20.81 -57.66 23.76
C LYS A 357 21.78 -57.79 24.94
N GLU A 358 22.29 -56.68 25.46
CA GLU A 358 23.09 -56.67 26.68
C GLU A 358 22.30 -57.21 27.88
N MET A 359 21.03 -56.84 28.03
CA MET A 359 20.18 -57.36 29.12
C MET A 359 19.91 -58.87 28.97
N LEU A 360 19.79 -59.38 27.75
CA LEU A 360 19.66 -60.82 27.50
C LEU A 360 20.95 -61.56 27.85
N ASP A 361 22.11 -61.01 27.46
CA ASP A 361 23.42 -61.61 27.73
C ASP A 361 23.78 -61.59 29.22
N LEU A 362 23.22 -60.62 29.97
CA LEU A 362 23.29 -60.55 31.44
C LEU A 362 22.23 -61.41 32.14
N GLY A 363 21.36 -62.11 31.40
CA GLY A 363 20.28 -62.94 31.96
C GLY A 363 19.15 -62.17 32.64
N LEU A 364 19.06 -60.86 32.41
CA LEU A 364 18.05 -59.97 33.00
C LEU A 364 16.71 -60.03 32.27
N ILE A 365 16.70 -60.47 31.02
CA ILE A 365 15.50 -60.71 30.22
C ILE A 365 15.60 -62.07 29.52
N THR A 366 14.46 -62.65 29.16
CA THR A 366 14.44 -63.92 28.44
C THR A 366 14.59 -63.71 26.93
N GLN A 367 14.93 -64.78 26.20
CA GLN A 367 15.02 -64.76 24.73
C GLN A 367 13.69 -64.31 24.09
N ALA A 368 12.55 -64.72 24.67
CA ALA A 368 11.22 -64.33 24.20
C ALA A 368 10.93 -62.83 24.36
N ASP A 369 11.42 -62.22 25.45
CA ASP A 369 11.28 -60.78 25.68
C ASP A 369 12.11 -59.97 24.68
N TYR A 370 13.32 -60.44 24.39
CA TYR A 370 14.20 -59.83 23.38
C TYR A 370 13.57 -59.89 21.98
N ASP A 371 13.03 -61.05 21.59
CA ASP A 371 12.43 -61.23 20.26
C ASP A 371 11.16 -60.38 20.09
N THR A 372 10.37 -60.20 21.15
CA THR A 372 9.21 -59.30 21.17
C THR A 372 9.62 -57.83 20.99
N LEU A 373 10.69 -57.40 21.66
CA LEU A 373 11.25 -56.05 21.51
C LEU A 373 11.84 -55.83 20.11
N LYS A 374 12.45 -56.86 19.52
CA LYS A 374 12.97 -56.86 18.15
C LYS A 374 11.88 -56.73 17.11
N ALA A 375 10.79 -57.49 17.24
CA ALA A 375 9.62 -57.34 16.37
C ALA A 375 9.04 -55.93 16.44
N LYS A 376 8.88 -55.40 17.66
CA LYS A 376 8.34 -54.05 17.90
C LYS A 376 9.25 -52.92 17.39
N ALA A 377 10.56 -53.09 17.48
CA ALA A 377 11.54 -52.10 17.02
C ALA A 377 11.76 -52.11 15.50
N LEU A 378 11.55 -53.26 14.83
CA LEU A 378 11.68 -53.43 13.38
C LEU A 378 10.34 -53.34 12.63
N GLY A 379 9.22 -53.23 13.35
CA GLY A 379 7.87 -53.08 12.76
C GLY A 379 7.32 -54.35 12.11
N LEU A 380 7.67 -55.54 12.65
CA LEU A 380 7.27 -56.86 12.16
C LEU A 380 6.15 -57.50 12.98
#